data_AF-A0A8B9VWU0-F1
#
_entry.id   AF-A0A8B9VWU0-F1
#
_cell.length_a   1.000
_cell.length_b   1.000
_cell.length_c   1.000
_cell.angle_alpha   90.00
_cell.angle_beta   90.00
_cell.angle_gamma   90.00
#
_symmetry.space_group_name_H-M   'P 1'
#
loop_
_entity.id
_entity.type
_entity.pdbx_description
1 polymer ?
#
loop_
_entity_poly.entity_id
_entity_poly.type
_entity_poly.pdbx_seq_one_letter_code
_entity_poly.pdbx_strand_id
1 'polypeptide(L)'
;METGPGPPRDPPRPNGPPVSLRRVPRPWQPANGAGGLGDNVGGLGPLPLTSLLPQGLPDVQPRLVAVSKTKPAEMVMDAYSHGQRSFGENYVQELLEKASDSRILSSCPEIKWHFIGHLQKNNVNKLIAVPNLFMLETVDSVKLADRVNSSWQKKGSPQRLKVMVQVNTSGEDSKHGLPPRDTAAAVEHVINKCPSLEFVGLMTIGSVGHDLSKGPNPDFQVLLSLRQEVCEKLNLPIEKVELSMGMSTDFQHAIEVGSTNVRIGSTIFGERDYSNKADGGKAPG
;
A
#
# COMPACT_ATOMS: atom_id res chain seq x y z
N MET A 1 -4.63 -77.60 -7.18
CA MET A 1 -4.88 -76.80 -5.95
C MET A 1 -3.87 -75.66 -5.97
N GLU A 2 -4.27 -74.54 -6.56
CA GLU A 2 -3.46 -73.31 -6.65
C GLU A 2 -3.64 -72.48 -5.37
N THR A 3 -2.54 -72.04 -4.79
CA THR A 3 -2.49 -71.14 -3.63
C THR A 3 -2.31 -69.69 -4.10
N GLY A 4 -3.30 -68.85 -3.84
CA GLY A 4 -3.33 -67.43 -4.26
C GLY A 4 -2.34 -66.51 -3.51
N PRO A 5 -2.15 -65.28 -4.00
CA PRO A 5 -1.13 -64.36 -3.52
C PRO A 5 -1.56 -63.62 -2.23
N GLY A 6 -0.61 -63.43 -1.31
CA GLY A 6 -0.81 -62.74 -0.02
C GLY A 6 -0.89 -61.20 -0.14
N PRO A 7 -1.34 -60.52 0.94
CA PRO A 7 -1.67 -59.09 0.93
C PRO A 7 -0.43 -58.17 0.89
N PRO A 8 -0.60 -56.91 0.43
CA PRO A 8 0.50 -55.94 0.30
C PRO A 8 0.95 -55.37 1.66
N ARG A 9 2.24 -55.01 1.76
CA ARG A 9 2.88 -54.43 2.95
C ARG A 9 2.79 -52.90 2.96
N ASP A 10 2.54 -52.32 4.13
CA ASP A 10 2.50 -50.87 4.36
C ASP A 10 3.88 -50.18 4.20
N PRO A 11 3.92 -48.90 3.78
CA PRO A 11 5.15 -48.12 3.69
C PRO A 11 5.66 -47.63 5.08
N PRO A 12 6.97 -47.39 5.23
CA PRO A 12 7.59 -47.05 6.51
C PRO A 12 7.27 -45.61 6.96
N ARG A 13 7.05 -45.44 8.27
CA ARG A 13 6.89 -44.12 8.92
C ARG A 13 8.25 -43.45 9.12
N PRO A 14 8.41 -42.13 8.88
CA PRO A 14 9.64 -41.42 9.20
C PRO A 14 9.76 -41.14 10.71
N ASN A 15 10.81 -41.66 11.32
CA ASN A 15 11.24 -41.34 12.68
C ASN A 15 12.15 -40.09 12.66
N GLY A 16 11.65 -38.97 13.16
CA GLY A 16 12.44 -37.78 13.50
C GLY A 16 12.08 -37.30 14.92
N PRO A 17 13.03 -36.76 15.70
CA PRO A 17 12.78 -36.33 17.07
C PRO A 17 11.86 -35.08 17.08
N PRO A 18 11.03 -34.88 18.11
CA PRO A 18 10.19 -33.70 18.21
C PRO A 18 11.07 -32.45 18.36
N VAL A 19 10.87 -31.48 17.47
CA VAL A 19 11.54 -30.18 17.51
C VAL A 19 11.13 -29.46 18.80
N SER A 20 12.11 -29.12 19.64
CA SER A 20 11.90 -28.44 20.91
C SER A 20 11.32 -27.04 20.71
N LEU A 21 10.15 -26.78 21.29
CA LEU A 21 9.59 -25.44 21.46
C LEU A 21 10.57 -24.58 22.26
N ARG A 22 11.25 -23.63 21.61
CA ARG A 22 12.04 -22.62 22.31
C ARG A 22 11.09 -21.68 23.05
N ARG A 23 11.43 -21.43 24.32
CA ARG A 23 10.65 -20.68 25.31
C ARG A 23 10.23 -19.29 24.82
N VAL A 24 8.95 -18.98 25.01
CA VAL A 24 8.35 -17.64 24.88
C VAL A 24 8.74 -16.80 26.10
N PRO A 25 9.20 -15.54 25.97
CA PRO A 25 9.32 -14.63 27.10
C PRO A 25 7.92 -14.30 27.66
N ARG A 26 7.77 -14.28 28.99
CA ARG A 26 6.47 -14.04 29.64
C ARG A 26 5.88 -12.68 29.25
N PRO A 27 4.54 -12.55 29.13
CA PRO A 27 3.89 -11.25 29.04
C PRO A 27 4.21 -10.39 30.27
N TRP A 28 4.43 -9.10 30.03
CA TRP A 28 4.54 -8.08 31.06
C TRP A 28 3.26 -8.04 31.92
N GLN A 29 3.43 -7.96 33.24
CA GLN A 29 2.36 -7.66 34.19
C GLN A 29 2.64 -6.28 34.82
N PRO A 30 1.65 -5.40 34.95
CA PRO A 30 1.85 -4.07 35.52
C PRO A 30 2.10 -4.15 37.03
N ALA A 31 3.09 -3.37 37.50
CA ALA A 31 3.16 -2.98 38.90
C ALA A 31 2.20 -1.79 39.12
N ASN A 32 1.33 -1.90 40.12
CA ASN A 32 0.46 -0.82 40.58
C ASN A 32 1.31 0.38 41.04
N GLY A 33 1.00 1.59 40.56
CA GLY A 33 1.57 2.83 41.06
C GLY A 33 1.13 4.04 40.23
N ALA A 34 0.52 5.01 40.88
CA ALA A 34 -0.23 6.12 40.29
C ALA A 34 0.63 7.24 39.67
N GLY A 35 0.12 7.86 38.60
CA GLY A 35 0.23 9.31 38.38
C GLY A 35 0.99 9.79 37.13
N GLY A 36 0.23 10.30 36.14
CA GLY A 36 0.57 11.55 35.44
C GLY A 36 1.26 11.48 34.07
N LEU A 37 0.58 12.08 33.07
CA LEU A 37 0.94 12.33 31.66
C LEU A 37 0.84 11.12 30.72
N GLY A 38 -0.25 11.12 29.93
CA GLY A 38 -0.61 10.05 29.00
C GLY A 38 0.35 9.91 27.83
N ASP A 39 1.14 8.85 27.93
CA ASP A 39 1.95 8.23 26.89
C ASP A 39 1.10 7.86 25.66
N ASN A 40 1.53 8.28 24.47
CA ASN A 40 1.05 7.69 23.21
C ASN A 40 2.16 7.55 22.18
N VAL A 41 3.38 7.29 22.65
CA VAL A 41 4.51 6.90 21.80
C VAL A 41 5.23 5.75 22.50
N GLY A 42 5.03 4.52 22.03
CA GLY A 42 5.72 3.37 22.58
C GLY A 42 5.19 2.03 22.08
N GLY A 43 5.68 1.57 20.93
CA GLY A 43 5.69 0.14 20.62
C GLY A 43 5.02 -0.29 19.31
N LEU A 44 5.48 0.21 18.16
CA LEU A 44 5.41 -0.56 16.92
C LEU A 44 6.84 -0.79 16.42
N GLY A 45 7.52 -1.77 17.03
CA GLY A 45 8.54 -2.50 16.29
C GLY A 45 7.89 -3.25 15.12
N PRO A 46 8.66 -3.71 14.12
CA PRO A 46 8.10 -4.45 12.99
C PRO A 46 7.31 -5.66 13.50
N LEU A 47 5.99 -5.65 13.31
CA LEU A 47 5.11 -6.76 13.64
C LEU A 47 5.49 -7.96 12.74
N PRO A 48 5.76 -9.16 13.29
CA PRO A 48 5.94 -10.35 12.47
C PRO A 48 4.56 -10.77 11.94
N LEU A 49 4.22 -10.33 10.73
CA LEU A 49 2.92 -10.56 10.07
C LEU A 49 2.86 -11.90 9.29
N THR A 50 3.84 -12.78 9.48
CA THR A 50 4.02 -14.02 8.70
C THR A 50 3.03 -15.15 9.05
N SER A 51 2.16 -15.03 10.05
CA SER A 51 1.40 -16.18 10.56
C SER A 51 0.00 -16.40 9.97
N LEU A 52 -0.41 -15.67 8.92
CA LEU A 52 -1.81 -15.72 8.42
C LEU A 52 -1.98 -15.88 6.90
N LEU A 53 -0.93 -16.16 6.12
CA LEU A 53 -1.08 -16.27 4.66
C LEU A 53 -1.73 -17.61 4.23
N PRO A 54 -2.85 -17.60 3.48
CA PRO A 54 -3.37 -18.77 2.78
C PRO A 54 -2.33 -19.44 1.87
N GLN A 55 -2.43 -20.77 1.72
CA GLN A 55 -1.54 -21.52 0.84
C GLN A 55 -1.63 -21.00 -0.60
N GLY A 56 -0.48 -20.59 -1.18
CA GLY A 56 -0.37 -20.13 -2.57
C GLY A 56 -0.19 -18.62 -2.76
N LEU A 57 -0.28 -17.81 -1.70
CA LEU A 57 0.13 -16.41 -1.76
C LEU A 57 1.65 -16.29 -1.52
N PRO A 58 2.35 -15.40 -2.24
CA PRO A 58 3.78 -15.21 -2.03
C PRO A 58 4.02 -14.67 -0.60
N ASP A 59 5.04 -15.20 0.09
CA ASP A 59 5.46 -14.81 1.44
C ASP A 59 6.11 -13.41 1.41
N VAL A 60 5.29 -12.39 1.14
CA VAL A 60 5.71 -11.00 1.01
C VAL A 60 5.12 -10.24 2.18
N GLN A 61 6.01 -9.76 3.05
CA GLN A 61 5.69 -8.80 4.09
C GLN A 61 5.06 -7.55 3.43
N PRO A 62 3.78 -7.23 3.68
CA PRO A 62 3.13 -6.09 3.06
C PRO A 62 3.81 -4.78 3.45
N ARG A 63 3.94 -3.86 2.50
CA ARG A 63 4.39 -2.49 2.74
C ARG A 63 3.30 -1.70 3.43
N LEU A 64 3.64 -1.13 4.58
CA LEU A 64 2.82 -0.09 5.20
C LEU A 64 3.11 1.26 4.52
N VAL A 65 2.08 1.85 3.90
CA VAL A 65 2.10 3.24 3.41
C VAL A 65 1.37 4.11 4.43
N ALA A 66 2.12 4.89 5.21
CA ALA A 66 1.58 5.76 6.24
C ALA A 66 0.96 7.01 5.59
N VAL A 67 -0.37 7.13 5.63
CA VAL A 67 -1.11 8.20 4.94
C VAL A 67 -1.15 9.45 5.81
N SER A 68 -0.26 10.40 5.51
CA SER A 68 -0.04 11.63 6.28
C SER A 68 -0.80 12.85 5.74
N LYS A 69 -1.72 12.67 4.78
CA LYS A 69 -2.54 13.76 4.26
C LYS A 69 -3.22 14.55 5.38
N THR A 70 -3.26 15.86 5.27
CA THR A 70 -3.77 16.82 6.26
C THR A 70 -3.02 16.81 7.61
N LYS A 71 -1.91 16.07 7.75
CA LYS A 71 -1.08 16.03 8.96
C LYS A 71 0.15 16.92 8.81
N PRO A 72 0.61 17.57 9.89
CA PRO A 72 1.75 18.45 9.86
C PRO A 72 3.07 17.66 9.63
N ALA A 73 4.12 18.33 9.16
CA ALA A 73 5.40 17.70 8.80
C ALA A 73 6.07 17.02 10.01
N GLU A 74 5.83 17.55 11.21
CA GLU A 74 6.34 17.04 12.49
C GLU A 74 5.88 15.60 12.74
N MET A 75 4.63 15.26 12.40
CA MET A 75 4.13 13.88 12.52
C MET A 75 4.79 12.93 11.52
N VAL A 76 5.16 13.42 10.33
CA VAL A 76 5.92 12.64 9.35
C VAL A 76 7.33 12.35 9.88
N MET A 77 7.99 13.36 10.45
CA MET A 77 9.32 13.23 11.05
C MET A 77 9.32 12.26 12.24
N ASP A 78 8.30 12.36 13.10
CA ASP A 78 8.14 11.47 14.25
C ASP A 78 7.96 10.01 13.81
N ALA A 79 7.02 9.75 12.89
CA ALA A 79 6.84 8.42 12.31
C ALA A 79 8.12 7.91 11.62
N TYR A 80 8.85 8.78 10.93
CA TYR A 80 10.11 8.43 10.27
C TYR A 80 11.19 7.99 11.27
N SER A 81 11.28 8.68 12.41
CA SER A 81 12.23 8.34 13.50
C SER A 81 11.94 6.96 14.11
N HIS A 82 10.69 6.50 14.03
CA HIS A 82 10.25 5.17 14.43
C HIS A 82 10.41 4.09 13.33
N GLY A 83 11.12 4.40 12.25
CA GLY A 83 11.45 3.44 11.18
C GLY A 83 10.52 3.45 9.98
N GLN A 84 9.44 4.25 9.99
CA GLN A 84 8.58 4.38 8.82
C GLN A 84 9.36 5.04 7.67
N ARG A 85 9.16 4.55 6.44
CA ARG A 85 9.82 5.08 5.24
C ARG A 85 8.86 5.44 4.12
N SER A 86 7.76 4.71 3.97
CA SER A 86 6.78 4.94 2.91
C SER A 86 5.63 5.80 3.40
N PHE A 87 5.44 6.98 2.81
CA PHE A 87 4.40 7.93 3.20
C PHE A 87 3.49 8.23 2.02
N GLY A 88 2.19 8.27 2.27
CA GLY A 88 1.15 8.49 1.26
C GLY A 88 0.53 9.89 1.37
N GLU A 89 0.50 10.62 0.27
CA GLU A 89 -0.15 11.93 0.17
C GLU A 89 -1.22 11.95 -0.92
N ASN A 90 -2.30 12.70 -0.67
CA ASN A 90 -3.43 12.82 -1.60
C ASN A 90 -3.38 14.11 -2.45
N TYR A 91 -2.70 15.16 -1.97
CA TYR A 91 -2.74 16.48 -2.57
C TYR A 91 -1.35 16.88 -3.05
N VAL A 92 -1.20 17.19 -4.34
CA VAL A 92 0.11 17.45 -4.95
C VAL A 92 0.82 18.64 -4.29
N GLN A 93 0.06 19.69 -3.96
CA GLN A 93 0.62 20.89 -3.32
C GLN A 93 1.13 20.59 -1.91
N GLU A 94 0.34 19.88 -1.10
CA GLU A 94 0.73 19.46 0.25
C GLU A 94 1.95 18.55 0.22
N LEU A 95 1.98 17.58 -0.70
CA LEU A 95 3.13 16.70 -0.88
C LEU A 95 4.39 17.49 -1.24
N LEU A 96 4.29 18.44 -2.18
CA LEU A 96 5.42 19.26 -2.59
C LEU A 96 5.93 20.14 -1.45
N GLU A 97 5.03 20.73 -0.66
CA GLU A 97 5.38 21.53 0.51
C GLU A 97 6.12 20.70 1.56
N LYS A 98 5.58 19.53 1.94
CA LYS A 98 6.24 18.63 2.91
C LYS A 98 7.58 18.12 2.39
N ALA A 99 7.63 17.67 1.13
CA ALA A 99 8.84 17.13 0.55
C ALA A 99 9.94 18.19 0.31
N SER A 100 9.56 19.46 0.24
CA SER A 100 10.50 20.59 0.12
C SER A 100 10.83 21.24 1.47
N ASP A 101 10.20 20.83 2.56
CA ASP A 101 10.53 21.32 3.91
C ASP A 101 11.98 20.93 4.25
N SER A 102 12.80 21.93 4.56
CA SER A 102 14.21 21.76 4.91
C SER A 102 14.44 20.74 6.05
N ARG A 103 13.50 20.62 6.98
CA ARG A 103 13.54 19.69 8.10
C ARG A 103 13.31 18.25 7.65
N ILE A 104 12.38 18.04 6.72
CA ILE A 104 12.13 16.73 6.09
C ILE A 104 13.33 16.34 5.23
N LEU A 105 13.85 17.24 4.40
CA LEU A 105 14.99 16.97 3.52
C LEU A 105 16.25 16.57 4.32
N SER A 106 16.48 17.19 5.47
CA SER A 106 17.64 16.90 6.33
C SER A 106 17.44 15.69 7.24
N SER A 107 16.27 15.57 7.87
CA SER A 107 16.02 14.55 8.91
C SER A 107 15.46 13.23 8.34
N CYS A 108 14.90 13.26 7.13
CA CYS A 108 14.24 12.11 6.50
C CYS A 108 14.81 11.79 5.11
N PRO A 109 16.14 11.59 4.95
CA PRO A 109 16.78 11.48 3.64
C PRO A 109 16.31 10.26 2.83
N GLU A 110 15.86 9.19 3.49
CA GLU A 110 15.38 7.96 2.85
C GLU A 110 13.85 7.89 2.69
N ILE A 111 13.14 9.00 2.91
CA ILE A 111 11.69 9.03 2.78
C ILE A 111 11.27 8.62 1.37
N LYS A 112 10.21 7.82 1.27
CA LYS A 112 9.63 7.33 0.02
C LYS A 112 8.23 7.89 -0.10
N TRP A 113 8.06 8.91 -0.92
CA TRP A 113 6.75 9.51 -1.14
C TRP A 113 5.94 8.71 -2.16
N HIS A 114 4.75 8.30 -1.76
CA HIS A 114 3.72 7.69 -2.58
C HIS A 114 2.63 8.74 -2.83
N PHE A 115 2.35 9.04 -4.10
CA PHE A 115 1.17 9.83 -4.43
C PHE A 115 -0.01 8.90 -4.66
N ILE A 116 -1.03 9.01 -3.80
CA ILE A 116 -2.19 8.12 -3.73
C ILE A 116 -3.52 8.87 -3.90
N GLY A 117 -3.47 10.14 -4.29
CA GLY A 117 -4.64 10.96 -4.65
C GLY A 117 -4.89 11.01 -6.15
N HIS A 118 -6.05 11.55 -6.55
CA HIS A 118 -6.34 11.72 -7.97
C HIS A 118 -5.39 12.75 -8.61
N LEU A 119 -4.66 12.34 -9.65
CA LEU A 119 -3.68 13.18 -10.32
C LEU A 119 -4.30 13.89 -11.52
N GLN A 120 -4.61 15.16 -11.33
CA GLN A 120 -5.04 16.02 -12.43
C GLN A 120 -3.88 16.29 -13.39
N LYS A 121 -4.17 16.29 -14.71
CA LYS A 121 -3.19 16.51 -15.79
C LYS A 121 -2.31 17.76 -15.59
N ASN A 122 -2.89 18.84 -15.07
CA ASN A 122 -2.18 20.12 -14.84
C ASN A 122 -1.19 20.06 -13.67
N ASN A 123 -1.39 19.12 -12.73
CA ASN A 123 -0.54 18.95 -11.56
C ASN A 123 0.61 17.96 -11.79
N VAL A 124 0.68 17.29 -12.94
CA VAL A 124 1.73 16.30 -13.23
C VAL A 124 3.13 16.91 -13.07
N ASN A 125 3.38 18.09 -13.63
CA ASN A 125 4.72 18.71 -13.54
C ASN A 125 5.08 19.09 -12.09
N LYS A 126 4.09 19.52 -11.29
CA LYS A 126 4.29 19.81 -9.86
C LYS A 126 4.64 18.52 -9.10
N LEU A 127 3.92 17.43 -9.37
CA LEU A 127 4.20 16.14 -8.76
C LEU A 127 5.59 15.64 -9.14
N ILE A 128 5.98 15.72 -10.41
CA ILE A 128 7.29 15.27 -10.88
C ILE A 128 8.43 16.06 -10.21
N ALA A 129 8.21 17.30 -9.81
CA ALA A 129 9.19 18.12 -9.09
C ALA A 129 9.42 17.69 -7.63
N VAL A 130 8.55 16.86 -7.05
CA VAL A 130 8.66 16.39 -5.66
C VAL A 130 9.98 15.64 -5.43
N PRO A 131 10.83 16.09 -4.47
CA PRO A 131 12.00 15.34 -4.02
C PRO A 131 11.59 13.98 -3.46
N ASN A 132 12.39 12.94 -3.72
CA ASN A 132 12.13 11.58 -3.24
C ASN A 132 10.72 11.03 -3.58
N LEU A 133 10.11 11.49 -4.68
CA LEU A 133 8.93 10.83 -5.24
C LEU A 133 9.29 9.41 -5.62
N PHE A 134 8.72 8.45 -4.91
CA PHE A 134 9.03 7.03 -5.05
C PHE A 134 8.01 6.31 -5.94
N MET A 135 6.72 6.64 -5.80
CA MET A 135 5.66 5.93 -6.49
C MET A 135 4.45 6.83 -6.78
N LEU A 136 3.83 6.64 -7.95
CA LEU A 136 2.51 7.18 -8.30
C LEU A 136 1.53 6.01 -8.40
N GLU A 137 0.58 5.91 -7.47
CA GLU A 137 -0.32 4.74 -7.42
C GLU A 137 -1.63 4.93 -8.20
N THR A 138 -1.84 6.11 -8.78
CA THR A 138 -3.14 6.57 -9.26
C THR A 138 -3.21 6.81 -10.76
N VAL A 139 -2.43 6.06 -11.56
CA VAL A 139 -2.53 6.15 -13.02
C VAL A 139 -3.86 5.52 -13.46
N ASP A 140 -4.79 6.37 -13.91
CA ASP A 140 -6.17 5.98 -14.25
C ASP A 140 -6.50 6.14 -15.74
N SER A 141 -5.51 6.45 -16.59
CA SER A 141 -5.69 6.54 -18.04
C SER A 141 -4.38 6.50 -18.80
N VAL A 142 -4.44 6.03 -20.05
CA VAL A 142 -3.33 6.08 -21.01
C VAL A 142 -2.82 7.51 -21.21
N LYS A 143 -3.72 8.49 -21.31
CA LYS A 143 -3.38 9.91 -21.46
C LYS A 143 -2.59 10.45 -20.25
N LEU A 144 -2.93 10.00 -19.04
CA LEU A 144 -2.20 10.36 -17.84
C LEU A 144 -0.82 9.69 -17.84
N ALA A 145 -0.74 8.39 -18.16
CA ALA A 145 0.52 7.67 -18.29
C ALA A 145 1.49 8.36 -19.26
N ASP A 146 1.03 8.72 -20.47
CA ASP A 146 1.84 9.44 -21.47
C ASP A 146 2.36 10.79 -20.95
N ARG A 147 1.51 11.51 -20.23
CA ARG A 147 1.85 12.82 -19.67
C ARG A 147 2.89 12.69 -18.55
N VAL A 148 2.73 11.71 -17.66
CA VAL A 148 3.67 11.42 -16.57
C VAL A 148 5.00 10.96 -17.16
N ASN A 149 4.98 10.02 -18.12
CA ASN A 149 6.18 9.54 -18.83
C ASN A 149 6.97 10.70 -19.45
N SER A 150 6.28 11.54 -20.24
CA SER A 150 6.92 12.68 -20.91
C SER A 150 7.48 13.71 -19.93
N SER A 151 6.81 13.93 -18.80
CA SER A 151 7.27 14.86 -17.76
C SER A 151 8.48 14.31 -17.00
N TRP A 152 8.45 13.01 -16.64
CA TRP A 152 9.56 12.33 -15.98
C TRP A 152 10.80 12.26 -16.86
N GLN A 153 10.63 12.00 -18.17
CA GLN A 153 11.72 12.03 -19.13
C GLN A 153 12.39 13.40 -19.18
N LYS A 154 11.60 14.49 -19.19
CA LYS A 154 12.12 15.87 -19.19
C LYS A 154 12.84 16.24 -17.90
N LYS A 155 12.46 15.65 -16.75
CA LYS A 155 13.19 15.81 -15.49
C LYS A 155 14.61 15.23 -15.57
N GLY A 156 14.87 14.29 -16.49
CA GLY A 156 16.19 13.70 -16.68
C GLY A 156 16.60 12.74 -15.57
N SER A 157 15.65 12.17 -14.83
CA SER A 157 15.95 11.16 -13.80
C SER A 157 16.50 9.89 -14.46
N PRO A 158 17.63 9.33 -13.97
CA PRO A 158 18.16 8.06 -14.47
C PRO A 158 17.30 6.86 -14.07
N GLN A 159 16.52 6.98 -12.99
CA GLN A 159 15.60 5.94 -12.52
C GLN A 159 14.21 6.17 -13.12
N ARG A 160 13.53 5.07 -13.48
CA ARG A 160 12.11 5.07 -13.90
C ARG A 160 11.23 5.38 -12.69
N LEU A 161 10.15 6.12 -12.90
CA LEU A 161 9.14 6.33 -11.86
C LEU A 161 8.28 5.08 -11.73
N LYS A 162 8.17 4.53 -10.52
CA LYS A 162 7.26 3.42 -10.24
C LYS A 162 5.82 3.90 -10.33
N VAL A 163 5.00 3.17 -11.06
CA VAL A 163 3.58 3.48 -11.24
C VAL A 163 2.72 2.25 -10.99
N MET A 164 1.58 2.46 -10.34
CA MET A 164 0.48 1.51 -10.31
C MET A 164 -0.69 2.03 -11.13
N VAL A 165 -1.45 1.10 -11.69
CA VAL A 165 -2.69 1.40 -12.41
C VAL A 165 -3.86 1.35 -11.42
N GLN A 166 -4.60 2.44 -11.31
CA GLN A 166 -5.78 2.52 -10.45
C GLN A 166 -7.01 1.97 -11.19
N VAL A 167 -7.69 1.04 -10.54
CA VAL A 167 -8.92 0.41 -11.05
C VAL A 167 -10.10 0.81 -10.17
N ASN A 168 -11.20 1.20 -10.79
CA ASN A 168 -12.48 1.34 -10.09
C ASN A 168 -13.16 -0.03 -9.98
N THR A 169 -12.87 -0.76 -8.90
CA THR A 169 -13.46 -2.08 -8.63
C THR A 169 -14.91 -2.00 -8.12
N SER A 170 -15.32 -0.84 -7.60
CA SER A 170 -16.64 -0.66 -6.98
C SER A 170 -17.78 -0.45 -7.97
N GLY A 171 -17.46 -0.05 -9.21
CA GLY A 171 -18.46 0.28 -10.22
C GLY A 171 -19.20 1.61 -9.99
N GLU A 172 -18.87 2.36 -8.94
CA GLU A 172 -19.46 3.68 -8.68
C GLU A 172 -18.85 4.74 -9.62
N ASP A 173 -19.69 5.43 -10.41
CA ASP A 173 -19.27 6.48 -11.35
C ASP A 173 -18.55 7.66 -10.68
N SER A 174 -18.77 7.86 -9.38
CA SER A 174 -18.16 8.92 -8.58
C SER A 174 -16.69 8.64 -8.24
N LYS A 175 -16.20 7.41 -8.43
CA LYS A 175 -14.82 7.03 -8.08
C LYS A 175 -13.89 7.03 -9.29
N HIS A 176 -12.67 7.50 -9.04
CA HIS A 176 -11.59 7.47 -10.02
C HIS A 176 -11.04 6.05 -10.22
N GLY A 177 -10.43 5.84 -11.39
CA GLY A 177 -9.85 4.56 -11.79
C GLY A 177 -10.42 4.09 -13.13
N LEU A 178 -9.66 3.23 -13.80
CA LEU A 178 -10.13 2.57 -15.01
C LEU A 178 -11.24 1.58 -14.68
N PRO A 179 -12.21 1.37 -15.59
CA PRO A 179 -13.08 0.22 -15.47
C PRO A 179 -12.24 -1.07 -15.60
N PRO A 180 -12.60 -2.16 -14.89
CA PRO A 180 -11.84 -3.41 -14.88
C PRO A 180 -11.39 -3.90 -16.27
N ARG A 181 -12.31 -3.87 -17.24
CA ARG A 181 -12.08 -4.31 -18.63
C ARG A 181 -10.96 -3.56 -19.38
N ASP A 182 -10.63 -2.33 -18.97
CA ASP A 182 -9.62 -1.51 -19.66
C ASP A 182 -8.23 -1.66 -19.01
N THR A 183 -8.14 -2.38 -17.89
CA THR A 183 -6.92 -2.49 -17.06
C THR A 183 -5.75 -3.08 -17.85
N ALA A 184 -5.94 -4.25 -18.47
CA ALA A 184 -4.84 -4.94 -19.15
C ALA A 184 -4.28 -4.13 -20.33
N ALA A 185 -5.13 -3.44 -21.09
CA ALA A 185 -4.70 -2.57 -22.18
C ALA A 185 -3.90 -1.36 -21.66
N ALA A 186 -4.31 -0.77 -20.53
CA ALA A 186 -3.58 0.33 -19.91
C ALA A 186 -2.21 -0.11 -19.37
N VAL A 187 -2.12 -1.29 -18.73
CA VAL A 187 -0.84 -1.85 -18.26
C VAL A 187 0.09 -2.12 -19.43
N GLU A 188 -0.42 -2.75 -20.50
CA GLU A 188 0.34 -2.99 -21.73
C GLU A 188 0.90 -1.68 -22.31
N HIS A 189 0.09 -0.62 -22.33
CA HIS A 189 0.52 0.70 -22.77
C HIS A 189 1.66 1.26 -21.90
N VAL A 190 1.54 1.18 -20.56
CA VAL A 190 2.61 1.63 -19.66
C VAL A 190 3.92 0.87 -19.94
N ILE A 191 3.87 -0.45 -20.09
CA ILE A 191 5.05 -1.27 -20.33
C ILE A 191 5.70 -0.95 -21.68
N ASN A 192 4.88 -0.85 -22.75
CA ASN A 192 5.39 -0.78 -24.12
C ASN A 192 5.66 0.64 -24.62
N LYS A 193 4.99 1.66 -24.05
CA LYS A 193 5.01 3.04 -24.56
C LYS A 193 5.56 4.07 -23.56
N CYS A 194 5.74 3.70 -22.30
CA CYS A 194 6.22 4.61 -21.26
C CYS A 194 7.61 4.20 -20.71
N PRO A 195 8.70 4.41 -21.47
CA PRO A 195 10.04 3.94 -21.08
C PRO A 195 10.57 4.60 -19.80
N SER A 196 10.06 5.77 -19.41
CA SER A 196 10.44 6.48 -18.19
C SER A 196 9.63 6.06 -16.95
N LEU A 197 8.63 5.18 -17.12
CA LEU A 197 7.80 4.65 -16.04
C LEU A 197 8.04 3.16 -15.87
N GLU A 198 8.04 2.67 -14.63
CA GLU A 198 8.11 1.25 -14.29
C GLU A 198 6.73 0.82 -13.77
N PHE A 199 6.03 -0.04 -14.51
CA PHE A 199 4.81 -0.66 -13.99
C PHE A 199 5.18 -1.62 -12.85
N VAL A 200 4.59 -1.40 -11.67
CA VAL A 200 4.86 -2.24 -10.48
C VAL A 200 3.61 -2.93 -9.92
N GLY A 201 2.40 -2.51 -10.28
CA GLY A 201 1.21 -3.09 -9.65
C GLY A 201 -0.12 -2.45 -10.01
N LEU A 202 -1.17 -2.95 -9.37
CA LEU A 202 -2.54 -2.45 -9.45
C LEU A 202 -2.96 -1.84 -8.11
N MET A 203 -3.83 -0.84 -8.17
CA MET A 203 -4.36 -0.16 -6.99
C MET A 203 -5.88 -0.09 -7.07
N THR A 204 -6.57 -0.32 -5.94
CA THR A 204 -7.98 0.06 -5.79
C THR A 204 -8.22 0.79 -4.47
N ILE A 205 -9.15 1.73 -4.50
CA ILE A 205 -9.74 2.34 -3.30
C ILE A 205 -10.82 1.43 -2.72
N GLY A 206 -11.53 0.68 -3.57
CA GLY A 206 -12.67 -0.15 -3.20
C GLY A 206 -13.93 0.61 -2.78
N SER A 207 -14.94 -0.13 -2.34
CA SER A 207 -16.17 0.37 -1.75
C SER A 207 -15.97 0.73 -0.29
N VAL A 208 -16.68 1.75 0.18
CA VAL A 208 -16.60 2.17 1.58
C VAL A 208 -17.34 1.15 2.44
N GLY A 209 -16.68 0.64 3.48
CA GLY A 209 -17.35 -0.07 4.57
C GLY A 209 -17.99 -1.40 4.20
N HIS A 210 -17.32 -2.21 3.38
CA HIS A 210 -17.78 -3.59 3.14
C HIS A 210 -17.85 -4.37 4.46
N ASP A 211 -18.99 -5.03 4.68
CA ASP A 211 -19.23 -5.86 5.85
C ASP A 211 -18.61 -7.26 5.64
N LEU A 212 -17.48 -7.50 6.30
CA LEU A 212 -16.75 -8.77 6.19
C LEU A 212 -17.55 -9.98 6.70
N SER A 213 -18.63 -9.79 7.49
CA SER A 213 -19.52 -10.88 7.86
C SER A 213 -20.29 -11.46 6.66
N LYS A 214 -20.41 -10.69 5.57
CA LYS A 214 -21.03 -11.10 4.30
C LYS A 214 -20.07 -11.83 3.36
N GLY A 215 -18.84 -12.10 3.81
CA GLY A 215 -17.80 -12.74 3.03
C GLY A 215 -16.70 -11.78 2.58
N PRO A 216 -15.75 -12.27 1.76
CA PRO A 216 -14.57 -11.49 1.37
C PRO A 216 -14.97 -10.24 0.60
N ASN A 217 -14.25 -9.14 0.84
CA ASN A 217 -14.48 -7.88 0.12
C ASN A 217 -14.43 -8.10 -1.42
N PRO A 218 -15.54 -7.87 -2.15
CA PRO A 218 -15.63 -8.14 -3.58
C PRO A 218 -14.66 -7.27 -4.39
N ASP A 219 -14.36 -6.05 -3.93
CA ASP A 219 -13.40 -5.16 -4.59
C ASP A 219 -11.99 -5.77 -4.65
N PHE A 220 -11.58 -6.44 -3.57
CA PHE A 220 -10.27 -7.09 -3.49
C PHE A 220 -10.24 -8.33 -4.40
N GLN A 221 -11.35 -9.07 -4.49
CA GLN A 221 -11.46 -10.22 -5.40
C GLN A 221 -11.35 -9.81 -6.88
N VAL A 222 -11.98 -8.69 -7.25
CA VAL A 222 -11.85 -8.12 -8.59
C VAL A 222 -10.39 -7.74 -8.86
N LEU A 223 -9.71 -7.05 -7.94
CA LEU A 223 -8.32 -6.65 -8.15
C LEU A 223 -7.36 -7.85 -8.25
N LEU A 224 -7.58 -8.90 -7.45
CA LEU A 224 -6.82 -10.16 -7.53
C LEU A 224 -6.99 -10.84 -8.89
N SER A 225 -8.22 -10.89 -9.39
CA SER A 225 -8.55 -11.49 -10.69
C SER A 225 -7.91 -10.69 -11.84
N LEU A 226 -7.94 -9.36 -11.76
CA LEU A 226 -7.29 -8.49 -12.73
C LEU A 226 -5.76 -8.63 -12.70
N ARG A 227 -5.15 -8.82 -11.53
CA ARG A 227 -3.71 -9.12 -11.47
C ARG A 227 -3.40 -10.39 -12.23
N GLN A 228 -4.19 -11.46 -12.03
CA GLN A 228 -4.00 -12.72 -12.75
C GLN A 228 -4.12 -12.52 -14.26
N GLU A 229 -5.19 -11.87 -14.72
CA GLU A 229 -5.42 -11.59 -16.14
C GLU A 229 -4.26 -10.78 -16.76
N VAL A 230 -3.81 -9.73 -16.09
CA VAL A 230 -2.68 -8.90 -16.52
C VAL A 230 -1.40 -9.72 -16.62
N CYS A 231 -1.13 -10.56 -15.61
CA CYS A 231 0.07 -11.40 -15.57
C CYS A 231 0.06 -12.44 -16.70
N GLU A 232 -1.06 -13.12 -16.91
CA GLU A 232 -1.20 -14.12 -17.98
C GLU A 232 -1.08 -13.47 -19.36
N LYS A 233 -1.83 -12.39 -19.61
CA LYS A 233 -1.87 -11.73 -20.92
C LYS A 233 -0.53 -11.12 -21.32
N LEU A 234 0.21 -10.57 -20.36
CA LEU A 234 1.46 -9.86 -20.61
C LEU A 234 2.69 -10.69 -20.21
N ASN A 235 2.50 -11.96 -19.85
CA ASN A 235 3.55 -12.87 -19.40
C ASN A 235 4.43 -12.27 -18.28
N LEU A 236 3.77 -11.66 -17.30
CA LEU A 236 4.45 -11.06 -16.14
C LEU A 236 4.48 -12.07 -14.98
N PRO A 237 5.61 -12.18 -14.26
CA PRO A 237 5.65 -12.93 -13.01
C PRO A 237 4.72 -12.29 -11.97
N ILE A 238 3.80 -13.07 -11.42
CA ILE A 238 2.75 -12.60 -10.51
C ILE A 238 3.32 -11.96 -9.24
N GLU A 239 4.47 -12.45 -8.76
CA GLU A 239 5.18 -11.94 -7.60
C GLU A 239 5.78 -10.55 -7.81
N LYS A 240 5.86 -10.07 -9.06
CA LYS A 240 6.32 -8.70 -9.38
C LYS A 240 5.17 -7.72 -9.61
N VAL A 241 3.92 -8.17 -9.56
CA VAL A 241 2.74 -7.31 -9.71
C VAL A 241 2.13 -7.08 -8.34
N GLU A 242 2.51 -5.97 -7.73
CA GLU A 242 2.04 -5.51 -6.44
C GLU A 242 0.52 -5.20 -6.48
N LEU A 243 -0.15 -5.42 -5.35
CA LEU A 243 -1.52 -4.98 -5.08
C LEU A 243 -1.50 -3.93 -3.98
N SER A 244 -2.01 -2.74 -4.28
CA SER A 244 -2.26 -1.68 -3.32
C SER A 244 -3.76 -1.61 -3.01
N MET A 245 -4.14 -2.20 -1.88
CA MET A 245 -5.53 -2.27 -1.40
C MET A 245 -5.55 -2.47 0.12
N GLY A 246 -6.63 -2.00 0.75
CA GLY A 246 -6.75 -1.99 2.21
C GLY A 246 -6.35 -0.64 2.82
N MET A 247 -7.23 -0.16 3.69
CA MET A 247 -7.13 1.08 4.47
C MET A 247 -7.35 0.76 5.95
N SER A 248 -7.40 1.79 6.81
CA SER A 248 -7.48 1.63 8.28
C SER A 248 -8.55 0.63 8.77
N THR A 249 -9.66 0.46 8.06
CA THR A 249 -10.79 -0.38 8.48
C THR A 249 -10.76 -1.81 7.95
N ASP A 250 -9.98 -2.10 6.91
CA ASP A 250 -10.02 -3.38 6.18
C ASP A 250 -8.63 -3.90 5.78
N PHE A 251 -7.54 -3.26 6.24
CA PHE A 251 -6.17 -3.67 5.89
C PHE A 251 -5.83 -5.09 6.34
N GLN A 252 -6.37 -5.58 7.45
CA GLN A 252 -6.12 -6.95 7.92
C GLN A 252 -6.65 -7.97 6.90
N HIS A 253 -7.91 -7.83 6.50
CA HIS A 253 -8.50 -8.63 5.43
C HIS A 253 -7.77 -8.46 4.10
N ALA A 254 -7.36 -7.22 3.77
CA ALA A 254 -6.58 -6.97 2.56
C ALA A 254 -5.26 -7.77 2.54
N ILE A 255 -4.56 -7.85 3.68
CA ILE A 255 -3.33 -8.64 3.82
C ILE A 255 -3.62 -10.14 3.67
N GLU A 256 -4.66 -10.64 4.35
CA GLU A 256 -5.08 -12.05 4.27
C GLU A 256 -5.34 -12.51 2.84
N VAL A 257 -5.91 -11.63 2.00
CA VAL A 257 -6.18 -11.93 0.59
C VAL A 257 -5.05 -11.55 -0.37
N GLY A 258 -3.89 -11.11 0.13
CA GLY A 258 -2.67 -10.93 -0.66
C GLY A 258 -2.35 -9.49 -1.08
N SER A 259 -2.81 -8.48 -0.32
CA SER A 259 -2.34 -7.10 -0.48
C SER A 259 -0.85 -6.99 -0.17
N THR A 260 -0.13 -6.27 -1.02
CA THR A 260 1.31 -5.99 -0.87
C THR A 260 1.57 -4.56 -0.38
N ASN A 261 0.57 -3.68 -0.46
CA ASN A 261 0.63 -2.31 0.02
C ASN A 261 -0.69 -1.97 0.73
N VAL A 262 -0.63 -1.65 2.01
CA VAL A 262 -1.78 -1.18 2.81
C VAL A 262 -1.60 0.29 3.16
N ARG A 263 -2.65 1.09 2.98
CA ARG A 263 -2.60 2.57 3.09
C ARG A 263 -3.34 3.02 4.34
N ILE A 264 -2.62 3.19 5.45
CA ILE A 264 -3.21 3.41 6.77
C ILE A 264 -2.95 4.85 7.23
N GLY A 265 -4.00 5.56 7.63
CA GLY A 265 -3.92 6.97 8.05
C GLY A 265 -4.36 7.16 9.51
N SER A 266 -5.67 7.12 9.73
CA SER A 266 -6.29 7.39 11.04
C SER A 266 -5.74 6.52 12.19
N THR A 267 -5.40 5.26 11.94
CA THR A 267 -4.81 4.37 12.94
C THR A 267 -3.41 4.81 13.37
N ILE A 268 -2.65 5.50 12.49
CA ILE A 268 -1.29 5.95 12.76
C ILE A 268 -1.29 7.36 13.34
N PHE A 269 -2.01 8.29 12.72
CA PHE A 269 -1.92 9.72 13.02
C PHE A 269 -3.12 10.27 13.81
N GLY A 270 -4.05 9.40 14.23
CA GLY A 270 -5.32 9.81 14.84
C GLY A 270 -6.27 10.50 13.86
N GLU A 271 -7.42 10.93 14.38
CA GLU A 271 -8.43 11.65 13.59
C GLU A 271 -7.91 13.00 13.06
N ARG A 272 -8.57 13.53 12.02
CA ARG A 272 -8.16 14.81 11.43
C ARG A 272 -8.42 15.92 12.44
N ASP A 273 -7.42 16.79 12.61
CA ASP A 273 -7.61 18.01 13.35
C ASP A 273 -8.28 19.04 12.43
N TYR A 274 -9.57 19.32 12.65
CA TYR A 274 -10.32 20.32 11.90
C TYR A 274 -10.15 21.74 12.48
N SER A 275 -9.31 21.94 13.50
CA SER A 275 -9.21 23.20 14.23
C SER A 275 -8.58 24.37 13.45
N ASN A 276 -8.11 24.17 12.21
CA ASN A 276 -7.54 25.24 11.39
C ASN A 276 -8.48 25.84 10.32
N LYS A 277 -9.80 25.74 10.51
CA LYS A 277 -10.80 26.58 9.82
C LYS A 277 -11.47 27.56 10.79
N ALA A 278 -10.68 28.43 11.41
CA ALA A 278 -11.20 29.59 12.11
C ALA A 278 -10.16 30.71 12.12
N ASP A 279 -9.97 31.39 10.99
CA ASP A 279 -9.99 32.86 11.01
C ASP A 279 -10.24 33.41 9.60
N GLY A 280 -11.29 34.20 9.47
CA GLY A 280 -11.84 34.58 8.17
C GLY A 280 -12.95 35.62 8.31
N GLY A 281 -12.65 36.70 9.04
CA GLY A 281 -13.26 38.01 8.80
C GLY A 281 -14.58 38.29 9.49
N LYS A 282 -14.53 38.82 10.72
CA LYS A 282 -15.45 39.90 11.11
C LYS A 282 -14.92 41.19 10.51
N ALA A 283 -15.62 41.75 9.52
CA ALA A 283 -15.43 43.14 9.12
C ALA A 283 -16.12 44.06 10.15
N PRO A 284 -15.50 45.20 10.54
CA PRO A 284 -16.22 46.27 11.21
C PRO A 284 -16.92 47.13 10.16
N GLY A 285 -18.21 47.36 10.34
CA GLY A 285 -19.07 48.18 9.48
C GLY A 285 -20.53 47.99 9.84
#